data_AF-A0A9X3XHL5-F1
#
_entry.id   AF-A0A9X3XHL5-F1
#
_cell.length_a   1.000
_cell.length_b   1.000
_cell.length_c   1.000
_cell.angle_alpha   90.00
_cell.angle_beta   90.00
_cell.angle_gamma   90.00
#
_symmetry.space_group_name_H-M   'P 1'
#
loop_
_entity.id
_entity.type
_entity.pdbx_description
1 polymer ?
#
loop_
_entity_poly.entity_id
_entity_poly.type
_entity_poly.pdbx_seq_one_letter_code
_entity_poly.pdbx_strand_id
1 'polypeptide(L)'
;MKAKNILFFIIITLSLITLVSCSKDSKKSESSINKIEEKNQQIKPDVNDVNNEDNITATDSSSSPNKENINDNTQESNPRNPVTKIEGRRKEFIEKLDNIQKELDSLPEKKDSDAGITNAMRSFYGISYDMYDKALNEIYALLKEQLSPETMQNLQSEQIKWIEKKEATATNEAEKYKGGSFEFVAYNSSLYGTTKNRCYELVNNYMTD
;
A
#
# COMPACT_ATOMS: atom_id res chain seq x y z
N MET A 1 36.75 13.36 -29.17
CA MET A 1 36.27 13.23 -27.78
C MET A 1 36.34 11.77 -27.40
N LYS A 2 37.03 11.43 -26.31
CA LYS A 2 37.25 10.03 -25.87
C LYS A 2 36.09 9.62 -24.97
N ALA A 3 35.37 8.56 -25.34
CA ALA A 3 34.35 7.95 -24.49
C ALA A 3 35.03 7.28 -23.28
N LYS A 4 34.60 7.62 -22.07
CA LYS A 4 35.00 6.93 -20.84
C LYS A 4 33.97 5.84 -20.56
N ASN A 5 34.38 4.59 -20.69
CA ASN A 5 33.60 3.44 -20.22
C ASN A 5 33.83 3.31 -18.72
N ILE A 6 32.78 3.52 -17.93
CA ILE A 6 32.80 3.32 -16.48
C ILE A 6 32.42 1.86 -16.20
N LEU A 7 33.41 1.08 -15.78
CA LEU A 7 33.27 -0.31 -15.38
C LEU A 7 32.89 -0.35 -13.89
N PHE A 8 31.66 -0.73 -13.56
CA PHE A 8 31.25 -0.98 -12.17
C PHE A 8 31.69 -2.40 -11.76
N PHE A 9 32.66 -2.49 -10.85
CA PHE A 9 33.01 -3.73 -10.17
C PHE A 9 31.98 -4.01 -9.07
N ILE A 10 31.12 -5.00 -9.26
CA ILE A 10 30.26 -5.55 -8.20
C ILE A 10 31.12 -6.47 -7.34
N ILE A 11 31.49 -5.99 -6.15
CA ILE A 11 32.14 -6.82 -5.12
C ILE A 11 31.05 -7.69 -4.48
N ILE A 12 30.98 -8.95 -4.89
CA ILE A 12 30.14 -9.96 -4.25
C ILE A 12 30.83 -10.37 -2.95
N THR A 13 30.33 -9.88 -1.81
CA THR A 13 30.76 -10.34 -0.50
C THR A 13 30.16 -11.72 -0.22
N LEU A 14 30.98 -12.74 -0.46
CA LEU A 14 30.68 -14.13 -0.10
C LEU A 14 30.78 -14.27 1.43
N SER A 15 29.64 -14.16 2.11
CA SER A 15 29.55 -14.47 3.54
C SER A 15 29.56 -15.98 3.73
N LEU A 16 30.71 -16.53 4.14
CA LEU A 16 30.82 -17.92 4.60
C LEU A 16 30.22 -18.03 6.00
N ILE A 17 29.02 -18.60 6.08
CA ILE A 17 28.48 -19.10 7.35
C ILE A 17 29.10 -20.48 7.58
N THR A 18 30.02 -20.57 8.55
CA THR A 18 30.51 -21.86 9.05
C THR A 18 29.49 -22.41 10.04
N LEU A 19 28.82 -23.49 9.66
CA LEU A 19 28.02 -24.28 10.61
C LEU A 19 28.97 -25.09 11.48
N VAL A 20 29.13 -24.68 12.74
CA VAL A 20 29.73 -25.52 13.78
C VAL A 20 28.68 -26.57 14.18
N SER A 21 28.87 -27.77 13.64
CA SER A 21 28.26 -28.99 14.16
C SER A 21 29.17 -29.56 15.23
N CYS A 22 28.70 -29.63 16.48
CA CYS A 22 29.19 -30.63 17.41
C CYS A 22 28.01 -31.30 18.11
N SER A 23 27.99 -32.63 17.95
CA SER A 23 27.00 -33.56 18.49
C SER A 23 27.35 -34.01 19.90
N LYS A 24 26.28 -34.29 20.66
CA LYS A 24 26.15 -35.22 21.81
C LYS A 24 26.92 -34.88 23.10
N ASP A 25 26.16 -34.66 24.18
CA ASP A 25 25.85 -35.79 25.06
C ASP A 25 24.58 -35.57 25.91
N SER A 26 23.92 -36.69 26.18
CA SER A 26 22.64 -36.86 26.87
C SER A 26 22.75 -36.72 28.38
N LYS A 27 21.82 -35.98 29.02
CA LYS A 27 21.25 -36.36 30.32
C LYS A 27 19.77 -35.98 30.43
N LYS A 28 18.97 -37.00 30.74
CA LYS A 28 17.56 -36.97 31.13
C LYS A 28 17.43 -36.46 32.57
N SER A 29 16.50 -35.55 32.84
CA SER A 29 15.81 -35.46 34.13
C SER A 29 14.42 -34.87 33.94
N GLU A 30 13.42 -35.63 34.40
CA GLU A 30 11.99 -35.29 34.47
C GLU A 30 11.68 -34.28 35.58
N SER A 31 10.40 -33.86 35.58
CA SER A 31 9.64 -33.11 36.60
C SER A 31 9.71 -31.59 36.45
N SER A 32 8.63 -30.79 36.53
CA SER A 32 7.27 -31.02 37.01
C SER A 32 6.31 -30.05 36.32
N ILE A 33 5.07 -30.51 36.11
CA ILE A 33 3.90 -29.68 35.82
C ILE A 33 3.70 -28.68 36.96
N ASN A 34 3.56 -27.39 36.65
CA ASN A 34 2.92 -26.42 37.53
C ASN A 34 2.00 -25.49 36.73
N LYS A 35 0.72 -25.88 36.76
CA LYS A 35 -0.49 -25.07 37.00
C LYS A 35 -0.50 -23.61 36.55
N ILE A 36 -1.41 -23.35 35.62
CA ILE A 36 -2.03 -22.08 35.28
C ILE A 36 -2.69 -21.49 36.54
N GLU A 37 -2.40 -20.22 36.84
CA GLU A 37 -3.29 -19.34 37.60
C GLU A 37 -3.53 -18.06 36.79
N GLU A 38 -4.69 -18.02 36.13
CA GLU A 38 -5.30 -16.79 35.62
C GLU A 38 -5.81 -15.97 36.81
N LYS A 39 -5.21 -14.80 37.04
CA LYS A 39 -5.82 -13.78 37.88
C LYS A 39 -6.60 -12.82 36.99
N ASN A 40 -7.88 -13.13 36.80
CA ASN A 40 -8.89 -12.20 36.30
C ASN A 40 -9.01 -11.03 37.28
N GLN A 41 -8.77 -9.80 36.82
CA GLN A 41 -9.25 -8.59 37.49
C GLN A 41 -10.12 -7.78 36.52
N GLN A 42 -11.41 -7.96 36.73
CA GLN A 42 -12.52 -7.17 36.22
C GLN A 42 -12.54 -5.83 36.97
N ILE A 43 -12.41 -4.71 36.25
CA ILE A 43 -12.78 -3.38 36.77
C ILE A 43 -14.08 -2.96 36.07
N LYS A 44 -15.18 -3.08 36.81
CA LYS A 44 -16.38 -2.26 36.58
C LYS A 44 -16.15 -0.88 37.23
N PRO A 45 -16.50 0.24 36.59
CA PRO A 45 -16.94 1.41 37.31
C PRO A 45 -18.45 1.31 37.56
N ASP A 46 -18.81 1.32 38.84
CA ASP A 46 -20.17 1.60 39.30
C ASP A 46 -20.44 3.11 39.23
N VAL A 47 -21.71 3.41 39.06
CA VAL A 47 -22.36 4.67 38.75
C VAL A 47 -22.29 5.63 39.93
N ASN A 48 -22.15 6.94 39.66
CA ASN A 48 -22.93 7.95 40.38
C ASN A 48 -23.37 9.05 39.43
N ASP A 49 -24.68 9.08 39.31
CA ASP A 49 -25.58 10.00 38.64
C ASP A 49 -25.65 11.33 39.41
N VAL A 50 -25.54 12.46 38.71
CA VAL A 50 -26.29 13.68 39.06
C VAL A 50 -26.72 14.37 37.76
N ASN A 51 -27.95 14.08 37.36
CA ASN A 51 -28.79 14.94 36.52
C ASN A 51 -28.91 16.36 37.09
N ASN A 52 -28.88 17.37 36.22
CA ASN A 52 -30.07 18.21 36.04
C ASN A 52 -30.01 19.01 34.72
N GLU A 53 -30.99 18.74 33.87
CA GLU A 53 -31.49 19.71 32.89
C GLU A 53 -32.09 20.91 33.64
N ASP A 54 -31.89 22.11 33.11
CA ASP A 54 -33.02 22.99 32.88
C ASP A 54 -32.73 23.97 31.75
N ASN A 55 -33.79 24.18 30.99
CA ASN A 55 -33.89 24.72 29.66
C ASN A 55 -34.38 26.18 29.72
N ILE A 56 -34.42 26.83 28.55
CA ILE A 56 -35.25 27.97 28.14
C ILE A 56 -34.55 29.35 28.19
N THR A 57 -34.00 29.90 27.08
CA THR A 57 -34.58 30.51 25.84
C THR A 57 -34.77 32.03 25.94
N ALA A 58 -34.12 32.79 25.04
CA ALA A 58 -34.72 33.80 24.15
C ALA A 58 -33.63 34.40 23.22
N THR A 59 -33.61 34.06 21.92
CA THR A 59 -34.10 34.87 20.76
C THR A 59 -33.33 36.19 20.61
N ASP A 60 -32.61 36.44 19.50
CA ASP A 60 -33.27 36.84 18.25
C ASP A 60 -32.59 36.41 16.94
N SER A 61 -33.49 36.09 16.01
CA SER A 61 -33.36 35.78 14.58
C SER A 61 -32.74 36.95 13.79
N SER A 62 -32.13 36.79 12.60
CA SER A 62 -32.86 36.42 11.38
C SER A 62 -31.97 36.48 10.11
N SER A 63 -32.34 35.60 9.16
CA SER A 63 -32.26 35.70 7.68
C SER A 63 -30.92 35.73 6.91
N SER A 64 -30.63 34.58 6.29
CA SER A 64 -30.03 34.38 4.94
C SER A 64 -30.81 35.13 3.81
N PRO A 65 -30.39 35.11 2.52
CA PRO A 65 -29.11 34.71 1.88
C PRO A 65 -28.59 35.75 0.86
N ASN A 66 -27.31 35.73 0.47
CA ASN A 66 -26.99 36.15 -0.91
C ASN A 66 -25.78 35.44 -1.52
N LYS A 67 -25.95 35.22 -2.82
CA LYS A 67 -25.20 34.42 -3.76
C LYS A 67 -24.20 35.34 -4.46
N GLU A 68 -22.89 35.13 -4.25
CA GLU A 68 -21.88 35.61 -5.18
C GLU A 68 -20.95 34.48 -5.58
N ASN A 69 -20.75 34.44 -6.89
CA ASN A 69 -20.21 33.37 -7.69
C ASN A 69 -18.81 33.82 -8.09
N ILE A 70 -17.77 33.27 -7.48
CA ILE A 70 -16.40 33.44 -7.97
C ILE A 70 -15.95 32.09 -8.51
N ASN A 71 -16.10 31.96 -9.83
CA ASN A 71 -15.45 30.95 -10.63
C ASN A 71 -13.94 31.20 -10.56
N ASP A 72 -13.22 30.46 -9.72
CA ASP A 72 -11.79 30.28 -9.90
C ASP A 72 -11.57 28.99 -10.70
N ASN A 73 -11.75 29.11 -12.01
CA ASN A 73 -11.32 28.13 -12.97
C ASN A 73 -9.82 28.34 -13.20
N THR A 74 -8.98 27.82 -12.31
CA THR A 74 -7.57 27.64 -12.61
C THR A 74 -7.44 26.44 -13.54
N GLN A 75 -7.66 26.68 -14.84
CA GLN A 75 -7.17 25.85 -15.92
C GLN A 75 -5.64 25.97 -15.93
N GLU A 76 -4.96 25.02 -15.29
CA GLU A 76 -3.57 24.74 -15.61
C GLU A 76 -3.52 23.93 -16.92
N SER A 77 -3.87 24.57 -18.03
CA SER A 77 -3.66 24.02 -19.37
C SER A 77 -2.20 24.24 -19.75
N ASN A 78 -1.32 23.41 -19.18
CA ASN A 78 0.00 23.21 -19.77
C ASN A 78 -0.23 22.59 -21.17
N PRO A 79 0.34 23.10 -22.28
CA PRO A 79 0.19 22.49 -23.59
C PRO A 79 0.93 21.15 -23.58
N ARG A 80 0.26 20.09 -23.10
CA ARG A 80 0.76 18.72 -23.22
C ARG A 80 0.63 18.39 -24.70
N ASN A 81 1.77 18.34 -25.40
CA ASN A 81 1.84 17.66 -26.69
C ASN A 81 1.07 16.33 -26.56
N PRO A 82 0.18 15.98 -27.49
CA PRO A 82 -0.62 14.78 -27.38
C PRO A 82 0.32 13.58 -27.24
N VAL A 83 0.25 12.89 -26.11
CA VAL A 83 1.02 11.66 -25.88
C VAL A 83 0.49 10.62 -26.85
N THR A 84 1.34 10.16 -27.77
CA THR A 84 1.03 9.02 -28.64
C THR A 84 0.91 7.78 -27.76
N LYS A 85 -0.29 7.20 -27.70
CA LYS A 85 -0.58 5.99 -26.94
C LYS A 85 -0.18 4.73 -27.71
N ILE A 86 0.04 3.65 -26.98
CA ILE A 86 0.25 2.31 -27.53
C ILE A 86 -1.10 1.70 -27.89
N GLU A 87 -1.29 1.37 -29.17
CA GLU A 87 -2.54 0.81 -29.71
C GLU A 87 -2.66 -0.70 -29.42
N GLY A 88 -3.89 -1.19 -29.27
CA GLY A 88 -4.21 -2.62 -29.15
C GLY A 88 -3.75 -3.32 -27.87
N ARG A 89 -3.30 -2.58 -26.85
CA ARG A 89 -2.79 -3.16 -25.57
C ARG A 89 -3.69 -2.89 -24.37
N ARG A 90 -4.55 -1.87 -24.42
CA ARG A 90 -5.30 -1.42 -23.24
C ARG A 90 -6.21 -2.51 -22.69
N LYS A 91 -7.08 -3.09 -23.52
CA LYS A 91 -8.01 -4.14 -23.10
C LYS A 91 -7.33 -5.34 -22.46
N GLU A 92 -6.21 -5.81 -23.03
CA GLU A 92 -5.45 -6.94 -22.47
C GLU A 92 -5.00 -6.67 -21.02
N PHE A 93 -4.43 -5.49 -20.76
CA PHE A 93 -3.97 -5.17 -19.41
C PHE A 93 -5.12 -4.87 -18.45
N ILE A 94 -6.21 -4.26 -18.90
CA ILE A 94 -7.41 -4.10 -18.06
C ILE A 94 -7.96 -5.48 -17.65
N GLU A 95 -8.12 -6.40 -18.60
CA GLU A 95 -8.58 -7.76 -18.31
C GLU A 95 -7.63 -8.49 -17.35
N LYS A 96 -6.32 -8.29 -17.49
CA LYS A 96 -5.33 -8.83 -16.55
C LYS A 96 -5.51 -8.27 -15.14
N LEU A 97 -5.67 -6.95 -14.98
CA LEU A 97 -5.83 -6.31 -13.68
C LEU A 97 -7.16 -6.69 -13.01
N ASP A 98 -8.22 -6.90 -13.80
CA ASP A 98 -9.50 -7.43 -13.34
C ASP A 98 -9.37 -8.88 -12.87
N ASN A 99 -8.60 -9.70 -13.59
CA ASN A 99 -8.38 -11.10 -13.20
C ASN A 99 -7.54 -11.20 -11.93
N ILE A 100 -6.53 -10.35 -11.74
CA ILE A 100 -5.81 -10.23 -10.45
C ILE A 100 -6.81 -9.94 -9.33
N GLN A 101 -7.73 -8.99 -9.52
CA GLN A 101 -8.72 -8.68 -8.49
C GLN A 101 -9.63 -9.88 -8.18
N LYS A 102 -10.10 -10.62 -9.20
CA LYS A 102 -10.90 -11.83 -9.00
C LYS A 102 -10.14 -12.92 -8.25
N GLU A 103 -8.86 -13.11 -8.55
CA GLU A 103 -8.00 -14.06 -7.84
C GLU A 103 -7.85 -13.68 -6.36
N LEU A 104 -7.61 -12.39 -6.08
CA LEU A 104 -7.56 -11.87 -4.71
C LEU A 104 -8.89 -12.04 -3.96
N ASP A 105 -10.01 -11.76 -4.62
CA ASP A 105 -11.34 -11.94 -4.02
C ASP A 105 -11.69 -13.41 -3.77
N SER A 106 -10.99 -14.34 -4.42
CA SER A 106 -11.17 -15.78 -4.26
C SER A 106 -10.19 -16.41 -3.25
N LEU A 107 -9.26 -15.63 -2.67
CA LEU A 107 -8.31 -16.14 -1.68
C LEU A 107 -9.05 -16.61 -0.41
N PRO A 108 -8.62 -17.74 0.21
CA PRO A 108 -9.26 -18.25 1.41
C PRO A 108 -9.18 -17.26 2.59
N GLU A 109 -8.12 -16.45 2.64
CA GLU A 109 -7.93 -15.42 3.68
C GLU A 109 -8.83 -14.21 3.50
N LYS A 110 -9.46 -14.01 2.33
CA LYS A 110 -10.21 -12.80 1.99
C LYS A 110 -11.32 -12.52 3.00
N LYS A 111 -12.14 -13.54 3.31
CA LYS A 111 -13.26 -13.40 4.27
C LYS A 111 -12.78 -12.96 5.66
N ASP A 112 -11.74 -13.61 6.17
CA ASP A 112 -11.23 -13.32 7.51
C ASP A 112 -10.44 -12.00 7.54
N SER A 113 -9.79 -11.64 6.43
CA SER A 113 -9.18 -10.33 6.23
C SER A 113 -10.22 -9.22 6.26
N ASP A 114 -11.33 -9.38 5.53
CA ASP A 114 -12.46 -8.43 5.53
C ASP A 114 -13.12 -8.31 6.91
N ALA A 115 -13.08 -9.38 7.71
CA ALA A 115 -13.54 -9.39 9.10
C ALA A 115 -12.53 -8.76 10.09
N GLY A 116 -11.37 -8.29 9.62
CA GLY A 116 -10.36 -7.61 10.44
C GLY A 116 -9.43 -8.56 11.22
N ILE A 117 -9.39 -9.85 10.88
CA ILE A 117 -8.46 -10.78 11.53
C ILE A 117 -7.03 -10.50 11.05
N THR A 118 -6.21 -9.93 11.94
CA THR A 118 -4.88 -9.39 11.58
C THR A 118 -3.98 -10.38 10.83
N ASN A 119 -3.98 -11.67 11.21
CA ASN A 119 -3.16 -12.67 10.52
C ASN A 119 -3.64 -12.92 9.07
N ALA A 120 -4.95 -12.94 8.85
CA ALA A 120 -5.54 -13.07 7.52
C ALA A 120 -5.26 -11.81 6.68
N MET A 121 -5.42 -10.62 7.27
CA MET A 121 -5.05 -9.36 6.62
C MET A 121 -3.57 -9.34 6.22
N ARG A 122 -2.69 -9.84 7.09
CA ARG A 122 -1.25 -9.91 6.83
C ARG A 122 -0.95 -10.76 5.60
N SER A 123 -1.58 -11.94 5.49
CA SER A 123 -1.46 -12.80 4.30
C SER A 123 -2.03 -12.10 3.06
N PHE A 124 -3.28 -11.64 3.15
CA PHE A 124 -4.02 -11.06 2.03
C PHE A 124 -3.31 -9.83 1.44
N TYR A 125 -2.91 -8.85 2.26
CA TYR A 125 -2.27 -7.63 1.74
C TYR A 125 -0.85 -7.84 1.24
N GLY A 126 -0.11 -8.81 1.80
CA GLY A 126 1.18 -9.21 1.24
C GLY A 126 1.03 -9.76 -0.18
N ILE A 127 0.13 -10.74 -0.36
CA ILE A 127 -0.16 -11.33 -1.67
C ILE A 127 -0.71 -10.28 -2.65
N SER A 128 -1.62 -9.43 -2.18
CA SER A 128 -2.23 -8.36 -3.00
C SER A 128 -1.19 -7.37 -3.53
N TYR A 129 -0.24 -6.96 -2.68
CA TYR A 129 0.83 -6.07 -3.10
C TYR A 129 1.73 -6.75 -4.14
N ASP A 130 2.20 -7.98 -3.88
CA ASP A 130 3.10 -8.70 -4.77
C ASP A 130 2.50 -8.90 -6.17
N MET A 131 1.21 -9.26 -6.26
CA MET A 131 0.51 -9.46 -7.54
C MET A 131 0.42 -8.16 -8.36
N TYR A 132 0.08 -7.04 -7.71
CA TYR A 132 -0.02 -5.76 -8.40
C TYR A 132 1.34 -5.13 -8.70
N ASP A 133 2.37 -5.32 -7.86
CA ASP A 133 3.74 -4.85 -8.16
C ASP A 133 4.32 -5.58 -9.37
N LYS A 134 4.09 -6.89 -9.46
CA LYS A 134 4.44 -7.66 -10.65
C LYS A 134 3.73 -7.11 -11.89
N ALA A 135 2.42 -6.89 -11.83
CA ALA A 135 1.67 -6.33 -12.95
C ALA A 135 2.14 -4.92 -13.34
N LEU A 136 2.46 -4.07 -12.35
CA LEU A 136 3.01 -2.74 -12.58
C LEU A 136 4.33 -2.80 -13.34
N ASN A 137 5.23 -3.69 -12.94
CA ASN A 137 6.53 -3.85 -13.58
C ASN A 137 6.40 -4.37 -15.02
N GLU A 138 5.45 -5.26 -15.29
CA GLU A 138 5.16 -5.72 -16.64
C GLU A 138 4.59 -4.60 -17.53
N ILE A 139 3.64 -3.81 -17.02
CA ILE A 139 3.10 -2.63 -17.71
C ILE A 139 4.24 -1.66 -18.03
N TYR A 140 5.04 -1.30 -17.02
CA TYR A 140 6.14 -0.37 -17.18
C TYR A 140 7.21 -0.86 -18.17
N ALA A 141 7.50 -2.17 -18.21
CA ALA A 141 8.41 -2.75 -19.18
C ALA A 141 7.92 -2.56 -20.63
N LEU A 142 6.64 -2.80 -20.89
CA LEU A 142 6.04 -2.55 -22.20
C LEU A 142 6.10 -1.06 -22.57
N LEU A 143 5.76 -0.17 -21.63
CA LEU A 143 5.82 1.27 -21.85
C LEU A 143 7.25 1.71 -22.21
N LYS A 144 8.25 1.16 -21.53
CA LYS A 144 9.67 1.42 -21.81
C LYS A 144 10.10 0.96 -23.20
N GLU A 145 9.53 -0.11 -23.71
CA GLU A 145 9.84 -0.65 -25.04
C GLU A 145 9.21 0.18 -26.16
N GLN A 146 7.98 0.67 -25.97
CA GLN A 146 7.16 1.18 -27.09
C GLN A 146 6.86 2.67 -27.05
N LEU A 147 7.02 3.35 -25.91
CA LEU A 147 6.85 4.80 -25.86
C LEU A 147 8.01 5.52 -26.55
N SER A 148 7.72 6.73 -27.05
CA SER A 148 8.78 7.61 -27.56
C SER A 148 9.82 7.90 -26.45
N PRO A 149 11.11 8.13 -26.80
CA PRO A 149 12.13 8.41 -25.80
C PRO A 149 11.80 9.59 -24.88
N GLU A 150 11.20 10.66 -25.42
CA GLU A 150 10.79 11.84 -24.66
C GLU A 150 9.67 11.51 -23.67
N THR A 151 8.61 10.83 -24.14
CA THR A 151 7.50 10.41 -23.28
C THR A 151 7.99 9.46 -22.18
N MET A 152 8.88 8.53 -22.50
CA MET A 152 9.41 7.57 -21.53
C MET A 152 10.31 8.23 -20.49
N GLN A 153 11.13 9.23 -20.87
CA GLN A 153 11.92 10.02 -19.91
C GLN A 153 11.05 10.79 -18.91
N ASN A 154 9.95 11.38 -19.39
CA ASN A 154 8.97 12.04 -18.53
C ASN A 154 8.30 11.03 -17.59
N LEU A 155 7.83 9.90 -18.13
CA LEU A 155 7.22 8.83 -17.33
C LEU A 155 8.19 8.27 -16.28
N GLN A 156 9.47 8.08 -16.61
CA GLN A 156 10.48 7.62 -15.65
C GLN A 156 10.62 8.60 -14.47
N SER A 157 10.62 9.90 -14.76
CA SER A 157 10.70 10.95 -13.73
C SER A 157 9.44 10.96 -12.85
N GLU A 158 8.26 10.78 -13.45
CA GLU A 158 7.01 10.62 -12.71
C GLU A 158 7.02 9.35 -11.84
N GLN A 159 7.53 8.24 -12.36
CA GLN A 159 7.58 6.96 -11.66
C GLN A 159 8.50 7.00 -10.44
N ILE A 160 9.65 7.66 -10.53
CA ILE A 160 10.57 7.85 -9.39
C ILE A 160 9.86 8.63 -8.27
N LYS A 161 9.25 9.78 -8.60
CA LYS A 161 8.51 10.59 -7.62
C LYS A 161 7.32 9.83 -7.02
N TRP A 162 6.64 9.04 -7.83
CA TRP A 162 5.54 8.20 -7.39
C TRP A 162 6.03 7.12 -6.40
N ILE A 163 7.17 6.46 -6.65
CA ILE A 163 7.75 5.47 -5.73
C ILE A 163 8.10 6.13 -4.40
N GLU A 164 8.78 7.28 -4.41
CA GLU A 164 9.13 8.01 -3.19
C GLU A 164 7.89 8.35 -2.35
N LYS A 165 6.83 8.87 -3.00
CA LYS A 165 5.57 9.19 -2.34
C LYS A 165 4.87 7.93 -1.82
N LYS A 166 4.84 6.84 -2.60
CA LYS A 166 4.24 5.55 -2.23
C LYS A 166 4.90 5.02 -0.94
N GLU A 167 6.23 4.93 -0.93
CA GLU A 167 6.97 4.39 0.20
C GLU A 167 6.87 5.27 1.45
N ALA A 168 6.95 6.59 1.29
CA ALA A 168 6.75 7.52 2.40
C ALA A 168 5.34 7.42 2.99
N THR A 169 4.32 7.29 2.15
CA THR A 169 2.92 7.14 2.59
C THR A 169 2.75 5.82 3.34
N ALA A 170 3.23 4.70 2.79
CA ALA A 170 3.14 3.40 3.45
C ALA A 170 3.87 3.37 4.80
N THR A 171 5.06 3.97 4.86
CA THR A 171 5.84 4.09 6.11
C THR A 171 5.08 4.91 7.16
N ASN A 172 4.52 6.05 6.77
CA ASN A 172 3.74 6.91 7.68
C ASN A 172 2.46 6.21 8.20
N GLU A 173 1.80 5.41 7.38
CA GLU A 173 0.66 4.61 7.80
C GLU A 173 1.07 3.51 8.79
N ALA A 174 2.22 2.87 8.56
CA ALA A 174 2.76 1.82 9.42
C ALA A 174 3.23 2.34 10.79
N GLU A 175 3.82 3.53 10.85
CA GLU A 175 4.41 4.11 12.08
C GLU A 175 3.37 4.26 13.22
N LYS A 176 2.08 4.45 12.88
CA LYS A 176 0.97 4.49 13.87
C LYS A 176 0.84 3.19 14.68
N TYR A 177 1.35 2.09 14.14
CA TYR A 177 1.24 0.74 14.70
C TYR A 177 2.61 0.13 15.04
N LYS A 178 3.66 0.95 15.09
CA LYS A 178 5.05 0.50 15.28
C LYS A 178 5.19 -0.49 16.43
N GLY A 179 5.80 -1.64 16.15
CA GLY A 179 6.01 -2.73 17.10
C GLY A 179 4.80 -3.65 17.31
N GLY A 180 3.66 -3.36 16.66
CA GLY A 180 2.46 -4.18 16.69
C GLY A 180 2.32 -5.10 15.47
N SER A 181 1.48 -6.13 15.59
CA SER A 181 1.20 -7.05 14.48
C SER A 181 0.54 -6.37 13.27
N PHE A 182 -0.16 -5.25 13.51
CA PHE A 182 -0.85 -4.48 12.47
C PHE A 182 0.08 -3.56 11.67
N GLU A 183 1.32 -3.30 12.11
CA GLU A 183 2.30 -2.48 11.39
C GLU A 183 2.48 -2.95 9.93
N PHE A 184 2.67 -4.25 9.74
CA PHE A 184 2.79 -4.84 8.41
C PHE A 184 1.53 -4.69 7.57
N VAL A 185 0.36 -4.82 8.19
CA VAL A 185 -0.94 -4.69 7.52
C VAL A 185 -1.12 -3.27 7.00
N ALA A 186 -0.84 -2.27 7.84
CA ALA A 186 -0.91 -0.86 7.47
C ALA A 186 0.05 -0.52 6.32
N TYR A 187 1.30 -1.02 6.39
CA TYR A 187 2.29 -0.82 5.32
C TYR A 187 1.82 -1.44 3.98
N ASN A 188 1.50 -2.74 3.99
CA ASN A 188 1.20 -3.47 2.75
C ASN A 188 -0.17 -3.11 2.14
N SER A 189 -1.17 -2.75 2.96
CA SER A 189 -2.45 -2.27 2.42
C SER A 189 -2.30 -0.93 1.69
N SER A 190 -1.46 -0.03 2.21
CA SER A 190 -1.11 1.25 1.56
C SER A 190 -0.35 1.03 0.25
N LEU A 191 0.66 0.14 0.26
CA LEU A 191 1.40 -0.25 -0.95
C LEU A 191 0.47 -0.87 -2.00
N TYR A 192 -0.37 -1.82 -1.60
CA TYR A 192 -1.34 -2.47 -2.48
C TYR A 192 -2.26 -1.44 -3.16
N GLY A 193 -2.95 -0.61 -2.39
CA GLY A 193 -3.90 0.36 -2.93
C GLY A 193 -3.26 1.34 -3.91
N THR A 194 -2.08 1.86 -3.56
CA THR A 194 -1.35 2.82 -4.41
C THR A 194 -0.82 2.16 -5.69
N THR A 195 -0.32 0.93 -5.60
CA THR A 195 0.24 0.16 -6.74
C THR A 195 -0.86 -0.27 -7.70
N LYS A 196 -2.00 -0.75 -7.19
CA LYS A 196 -3.19 -1.06 -7.99
C LYS A 196 -3.64 0.14 -8.80
N ASN A 197 -3.81 1.30 -8.14
CA ASN A 197 -4.24 2.52 -8.83
C ASN A 197 -3.25 2.94 -9.92
N ARG A 198 -1.94 2.85 -9.63
CA ARG A 198 -0.90 3.18 -10.62
C ARG A 198 -0.95 2.26 -11.84
N CYS A 199 -1.25 0.97 -11.69
CA CYS A 199 -1.41 0.07 -12.82
C CYS A 199 -2.51 0.56 -13.79
N TYR A 200 -3.69 0.87 -13.25
CA TYR A 200 -4.80 1.39 -14.07
C TYR A 200 -4.48 2.75 -14.69
N GLU A 201 -3.81 3.63 -13.94
CA GLU A 201 -3.37 4.93 -14.44
C GLU A 201 -2.45 4.79 -15.66
N LEU A 202 -1.41 3.95 -15.56
CA LEU A 202 -0.46 3.73 -16.64
C LEU A 202 -1.14 3.16 -17.89
N VAL A 203 -2.00 2.17 -17.72
CA VAL A 203 -2.75 1.57 -18.83
C VAL A 203 -3.64 2.60 -19.51
N ASN A 204 -4.43 3.36 -18.75
CA ASN A 204 -5.37 4.33 -19.32
C ASN A 204 -4.70 5.55 -19.96
N ASN A 205 -3.56 5.99 -19.42
CA ASN A 205 -2.85 7.17 -19.89
C ASN A 205 -1.98 6.88 -21.13
N TYR A 206 -1.42 5.68 -21.24
CA TYR A 206 -0.42 5.35 -22.25
C TYR A 206 -0.84 4.27 -23.24
N MET A 207 -2.02 3.65 -23.08
CA MET A 207 -2.52 2.63 -23.99
C MET A 207 -3.94 2.95 -24.48
N THR A 208 -4.30 2.40 -25.63
CA THR A 208 -5.65 2.43 -26.20
C THR A 208 -5.96 1.10 -26.92
N ASP A 209 -7.19 0.95 -27.40
CA ASP A 209 -7.67 -0.22 -28.15
C ASP A 209 -7.73 0.05 -29.65
#